data_AF-A0A944XUS8-F1
#
_entry.id   AF-A0A944XUS8-F1
#
_cell.length_a   1.000
_cell.length_b   1.000
_cell.length_c   1.000
_cell.angle_alpha   90.00
_cell.angle_beta   90.00
_cell.angle_gamma   90.00
#
_symmetry.space_group_name_H-M   'P 1'
#
loop_
_entity.id
_entity.type
_entity.pdbx_description
1 polymer ?
#
loop_
_entity_poly.entity_id
_entity_poly.type
_entity_poly.pdbx_seq_one_letter_code
_entity_poly.pdbx_strand_id
1 'polypeptide(L)' 'MNKILLQKGLKLMSYFLVLCFIGPFVVHQAFQNKSHSLYYPVLALGLILLGLTFYFGFKGIRTLVTALLGEKRKKREY' A
#
# COMPACT_ATOMS: atom_id res chain seq x y z
N MET A 1 -13.32 7.02 19.01
CA MET A 1 -12.12 6.29 18.53
C MET A 1 -12.37 4.79 18.58
N ASN A 2 -12.27 4.10 17.44
CA ASN A 2 -12.44 2.65 17.35
C ASN A 2 -11.07 1.95 17.41
N LYS A 3 -10.72 1.35 18.56
CA LYS A 3 -9.40 0.73 18.78
C LYS A 3 -9.11 -0.45 17.85
N ILE A 4 -10.13 -1.27 17.53
CA ILE A 4 -9.99 -2.42 16.63
C ILE A 4 -9.65 -1.94 15.21
N LEU A 5 -10.37 -0.92 14.75
CA LEU A 5 -10.14 -0.34 13.43
C LEU A 5 -8.79 0.39 13.37
N LEU A 6 -8.37 1.01 14.48
CA LEU A 6 -7.07 1.67 14.58
C LEU A 6 -5.93 0.67 14.42
N GLN A 7 -5.96 -0.45 15.16
CA GLN A 7 -4.98 -1.53 15.02
C GLN A 7 -4.95 -2.10 13.59
N LYS A 8 -6.11 -2.27 12.96
CA LYS A 8 -6.20 -2.71 11.56
C LYS A 8 -5.57 -1.70 10.60
N GLY A 9 -5.82 -0.41 10.80
CA GLY A 9 -5.22 0.67 10.02
C GLY A 9 -3.70 0.71 10.17
N LEU A 10 -3.18 0.59 11.40
CA LEU A 10 -1.74 0.53 11.68
C LEU A 10 -1.09 -0.69 11.01
N LYS A 11 -1.73 -1.86 11.06
CA LYS A 11 -1.24 -3.07 10.38
C LYS A 11 -1.18 -2.89 8.85
N LEU A 12 -2.18 -2.25 8.26
CA LEU A 12 -2.15 -1.92 6.82
C LEU A 12 -1.03 -0.94 6.49
N MET A 13 -0.78 0.05 7.36
CA MET A 13 0.31 1.01 7.20
C MET A 13 1.69 0.42 7.40
N SER A 14 1.87 -0.56 8.28
CA SER A 14 3.15 -1.26 8.41
C SER A 14 3.47 -2.04 7.13
N TYR A 15 2.48 -2.70 6.51
CA TYR A 15 2.69 -3.35 5.21
C TYR A 15 3.02 -2.35 4.11
N PHE A 16 2.30 -1.23 4.05
CA PHE A 16 2.58 -0.14 3.12
C PHE A 16 4.00 0.38 3.26
N LEU A 17 4.46 0.65 4.49
CA LEU A 17 5.78 1.19 4.75
C LEU A 17 6.88 0.24 4.26
N VAL A 18 6.75 -1.06 4.53
CA VAL A 18 7.71 -2.08 4.04
C VAL A 18 7.71 -2.13 2.51
N LEU A 19 6.52 -2.12 1.89
CA LEU A 19 6.36 -2.13 0.45
C LEU A 19 6.94 -0.88 -0.24
N CYS A 20 6.92 0.29 0.42
CA CYS A 20 7.56 1.51 -0.08
C CYS A 20 9.08 1.38 -0.27
N PHE A 21 9.74 0.48 0.46
CA PHE A 21 11.16 0.19 0.22
C PHE A 21 11.33 -0.92 -0.82
N ILE A 22 10.56 -2.01 -0.68
CA ILE A 22 10.73 -3.20 -1.54
C ILE A 22 10.33 -2.90 -3.00
N GLY A 23 9.20 -2.23 -3.25
CA GLY A 23 8.71 -1.97 -4.61
C GLY A 23 9.73 -1.21 -5.47
N PRO A 24 10.15 0.00 -5.06
CA PRO A 24 11.17 0.77 -5.78
C PRO A 24 12.51 0.04 -5.87
N PHE A 25 12.92 -0.68 -4.81
CA PHE A 25 14.15 -1.46 -4.81
C PHE A 25 14.14 -2.55 -5.89
N VAL A 26 13.06 -3.32 -6.01
CA VAL A 26 12.93 -4.37 -7.03
C VAL A 26 12.92 -3.77 -8.44
N VAL A 27 12.23 -2.64 -8.65
CA VAL A 27 12.25 -1.95 -9.95
C VAL A 27 13.65 -1.44 -10.29
N HIS A 28 14.36 -0.86 -9.32
CA HIS A 28 15.75 -0.43 -9.50
C HIS A 28 16.65 -1.61 -9.90
N GLN A 29 16.52 -2.74 -9.20
CA GLN A 29 17.26 -3.96 -9.50
C GLN A 29 16.96 -4.47 -10.93
N ALA A 30 15.70 -4.43 -11.38
CA ALA A 30 15.36 -4.78 -12.75
C ALA A 30 16.08 -3.87 -13.75
N PHE A 31 16.06 -2.55 -13.55
CA PHE A 31 16.73 -1.61 -14.45
C PHE A 31 18.26 -1.71 -14.48
N GLN A 32 18.90 -2.21 -13.43
CA GLN A 32 20.33 -2.52 -13.43
C GLN A 32 20.66 -3.79 -14.22
N ASN A 33 19.69 -4.69 -14.43
CA ASN A 33 19.88 -6.00 -15.04
C ASN A 33 19.19 -6.15 -16.42
N LYS A 34 19.15 -5.08 -17.22
CA LYS A 34 18.46 -5.06 -18.53
C LYS A 34 18.94 -6.11 -19.54
N SER A 35 20.21 -6.53 -19.45
CA SER A 35 20.79 -7.56 -20.33
C SER A 35 20.47 -8.99 -19.90
N HIS A 36 19.91 -9.19 -18.69
CA HIS A 36 19.58 -10.52 -18.17
C HIS A 36 18.21 -10.97 -18.68
N SER A 37 18.06 -12.25 -19.02
CA SER A 37 16.79 -12.84 -19.48
C SER A 37 15.62 -12.72 -18.48
N LEU A 38 15.92 -12.35 -17.23
CA LEU A 38 14.95 -12.18 -16.15
C LEU A 38 14.50 -10.72 -15.98
N TYR A 39 14.98 -9.80 -16.83
CA TYR A 39 14.62 -8.39 -16.78
C TYR A 39 13.10 -8.17 -16.76
N TYR A 40 12.38 -8.71 -17.74
CA TYR A 40 10.93 -8.52 -17.85
C TYR A 40 10.16 -9.14 -16.67
N PRO A 41 10.43 -10.39 -16.24
CA PRO A 41 9.82 -10.96 -15.04
C PRO A 41 10.01 -10.11 -13.78
N VAL A 42 11.24 -9.66 -13.51
CA VAL A 42 11.55 -8.90 -12.29
C VAL A 42 10.93 -7.50 -12.36
N LEU A 43 10.94 -6.87 -13.54
CA LEU A 43 10.28 -5.58 -13.75
C LEU A 43 8.78 -5.67 -13.50
N ALA A 44 8.11 -6.69 -14.06
CA ALA A 44 6.69 -6.92 -13.84
C ALA A 44 6.36 -7.12 -12.35
N LEU A 45 7.18 -7.91 -11.64
CA LEU A 45 7.04 -8.11 -10.19
C LEU A 45 7.18 -6.78 -9.43
N GLY A 46 8.18 -5.96 -9.77
CA GLY A 46 8.36 -4.64 -9.18
C GLY A 46 7.17 -3.71 -9.38
N LEU A 47 6.59 -3.68 -10.59
CA LEU A 47 5.38 -2.89 -10.88
C LEU A 47 4.15 -3.38 -10.10
N ILE A 48 3.97 -4.69 -9.96
CA ILE A 48 2.90 -5.27 -9.14
C ILE A 48 3.07 -4.85 -7.68
N LEU A 49 4.29 -4.93 -7.15
CA LEU A 49 4.59 -4.50 -5.77
C LEU A 49 4.31 -3.00 -5.57
N LEU A 50 4.63 -2.14 -6.55
CA LEU A 50 4.27 -0.72 -6.51
C LEU A 50 2.75 -0.51 -6.52
N GLY A 51 2.01 -1.26 -7.35
CA GLY A 51 0.55 -1.23 -7.34
C GLY A 51 -0.05 -1.62 -5.99
N LEU A 52 0.48 -2.69 -5.37
CA LEU A 52 0.10 -3.11 -4.02
C LEU A 52 0.45 -2.04 -2.98
N THR A 53 1.60 -1.40 -3.11
CA THR A 53 2.03 -0.29 -2.23
C THR A 53 0.94 0.78 -2.20
N PHE A 54 0.50 1.29 -3.35
CA PHE A 54 -0.57 2.28 -3.39
C PHE A 54 -1.89 1.76 -2.80
N TYR A 55 -2.29 0.52 -3.12
CA TYR A 55 -3.49 -0.08 -2.56
C TYR A 55 -3.48 -0.11 -1.01
N PHE A 56 -2.40 -0.60 -0.41
CA PHE A 56 -2.24 -0.64 1.05
C PHE A 56 -2.15 0.76 1.65
N GLY A 57 -1.48 1.70 0.97
CA GLY A 57 -1.39 3.12 1.34
C GLY A 57 -2.78 3.76 1.47
N PHE A 58 -3.58 3.72 0.40
CA PHE A 58 -4.92 4.31 0.42
C PHE A 58 -5.83 3.62 1.42
N LYS A 59 -5.83 2.29 1.46
CA LYS A 59 -6.71 1.53 2.37
C LYS A 59 -6.34 1.75 3.83
N GLY A 60 -5.05 1.78 4.17
CA GLY A 60 -4.60 1.98 5.54
C GLY A 60 -4.85 3.40 6.03
N ILE A 61 -4.57 4.43 5.23
CA ILE A 61 -4.90 5.83 5.59
C ILE A 61 -6.41 5.96 5.81
N ARG A 62 -7.25 5.48 4.89
CA ARG A 62 -8.71 5.52 5.06
C ARG A 62 -9.16 4.82 6.35
N THR A 63 -8.61 3.65 6.64
CA THR A 63 -8.94 2.88 7.85
C THR A 63 -8.51 3.63 9.12
N LEU A 64 -7.32 4.25 9.13
CA LEU A 64 -6.85 5.06 10.26
C LEU A 64 -7.72 6.30 10.48
N VAL A 65 -8.05 7.03 9.42
CA VAL A 65 -8.91 8.22 9.49
C VAL A 65 -10.28 7.84 10.04
N THR A 66 -10.91 6.79 9.52
CA THR A 66 -12.19 6.29 10.07
C THR A 66 -12.04 5.87 11.53
N ALA A 67 -10.93 5.24 11.92
CA ALA A 67 -10.74 4.77 13.30
C ALA A 67 -10.61 5.92 14.31
N LEU A 68 -9.91 6.98 13.91
CA LEU A 68 -9.63 8.16 14.72
C LEU A 68 -10.84 9.10 14.76
N LEU A 69 -11.38 9.48 13.59
CA LEU A 69 -12.41 10.50 13.45
C LEU A 69 -13.84 9.95 13.38
N GLY A 70 -14.01 8.64 13.18
CA GLY A 70 -15.31 8.01 12.92
C GLY A 70 -15.72 8.06 11.44
N GLU A 71 -16.72 7.27 11.07
CA GLU A 71 -17.31 7.32 9.73
C GLU A 71 -18.03 8.66 9.51
N LYS A 72 -17.86 9.28 8.34
CA LYS A 72 -18.70 10.43 7.96
C LYS A 72 -20.14 9.94 7.88
N ARG A 73 -21.02 10.44 8.75
CA ARG A 73 -22.45 10.17 8.63
C ARG A 73 -22.90 10.64 7.24
N LYS A 74 -23.29 9.72 6.37
CA LYS A 74 -24.15 10.05 5.23
C LYS A 74 -25.39 10.70 5.84
N LYS A 75 -25.59 12.00 5.59
CA LYS A 75 -26.89 12.64 5.85
C LYS A 75 -27.91 11.78 5.11
N ARG A 76 -28.77 11.09 5.86
CA ARG A 76 -29.98 10.53 5.27
C ARG A 76 -30.87 11.73 5.04
N GLU A 77 -30.90 12.21 3.80
CA GLU A 77 -31.97 13.07 3.33
C GLU A 77 -33.26 12.24 3.40
N TYR A 78 -34.18 12.69 4.26
CA TYR A 78 -35.55 12.22 4.35
C TYR A 78 -36.42 13.15 3.51
#